data_AF-A0A5E4LEY3-F1
#
_entry.id   AF-A0A5E4LEY3-F1
#
_cell.length_a   1.000
_cell.length_b   1.000
_cell.length_c   1.000
_cell.angle_alpha   90.00
_cell.angle_beta   90.00
_cell.angle_gamma   90.00
#
_symmetry.space_group_name_H-M   'P 1'
#
loop_
_entity.id
_entity.type
_entity.pdbx_description
1 polymer ?
#
loop_
_entity_poly.entity_id
_entity_poly.type
_entity_poly.pdbx_seq_one_letter_code
_entity_poly.pdbx_strand_id
1 'polypeptide(L)'
;MNLPVGDLISRGVNLREIDIKKLIDGFYEKSFSGYLIVTLEGFDGIEEGVLIFKEGTLNAAFYEYDLYGITVFGDSAIPHIFNSLVAPYLIGDIIALSDQQVDLIAAFNEKSRLAKPVQRNDVARLIPKSYSTDLAKSMLGQYLKKEDSKKEIFKKFGLTSLGE
;
A
#
# COMPACT_ATOMS: atom_id res chain seq x y z
N MET A 1 -10.50 2.35 -0.20
CA MET A 1 -10.36 3.44 -1.22
C MET A 1 -11.12 3.08 -2.49
N ASN A 2 -11.52 4.03 -3.36
CA ASN A 2 -12.28 3.71 -4.58
C ASN A 2 -11.37 3.67 -5.82
N LEU A 3 -10.91 2.48 -6.18
CA LEU A 3 -10.23 2.24 -7.45
C LEU A 3 -11.25 1.86 -8.54
N PRO A 4 -11.07 2.32 -9.79
CA PRO A 4 -11.92 1.92 -10.90
C PRO A 4 -11.73 0.43 -11.21
N VAL A 5 -12.80 -0.17 -11.71
CA VAL A 5 -12.76 -1.51 -12.29
C VAL A 5 -12.04 -1.42 -13.64
N GLY A 6 -11.08 -2.30 -13.85
CA GLY A 6 -10.31 -2.43 -15.07
C GLY A 6 -10.30 -3.86 -15.61
N ASP A 7 -9.42 -4.11 -16.58
CA ASP A 7 -9.20 -5.43 -17.13
C ASP A 7 -8.32 -6.24 -16.19
N LEU A 8 -8.87 -7.32 -15.64
CA LEU A 8 -8.12 -8.19 -14.75
C LEU A 8 -7.09 -9.00 -15.56
N ILE A 9 -5.81 -8.69 -15.38
CA ILE A 9 -4.71 -9.46 -15.99
C ILE A 9 -4.44 -10.72 -15.19
N SER A 10 -4.42 -10.59 -13.86
CA SER A 10 -4.16 -11.71 -12.96
C SER A 10 -4.76 -11.47 -11.59
N ARG A 11 -5.16 -12.54 -10.90
CA ARG A 11 -5.78 -12.50 -9.57
C ARG A 11 -5.21 -13.60 -8.69
N GLY A 12 -4.98 -13.28 -7.42
CA GLY A 12 -4.55 -14.22 -6.39
C GLY A 12 -3.22 -14.87 -6.72
N VAL A 13 -2.33 -14.15 -7.42
CA VAL A 13 -1.01 -14.68 -7.76
C VAL A 13 -0.19 -14.75 -6.49
N ASN A 14 0.37 -15.92 -6.18
CA ASN A 14 1.37 -16.04 -5.13
C ASN A 14 2.65 -15.31 -5.57
N LEU A 15 2.83 -14.08 -5.12
CA LEU A 15 3.95 -13.24 -5.56
C LEU A 15 5.32 -13.77 -5.08
N ARG A 16 5.34 -14.76 -4.16
CA ARG A 16 6.58 -15.44 -3.71
C ARG A 16 7.13 -16.45 -4.70
N GLU A 17 6.26 -16.98 -5.56
CA GLU A 17 6.63 -17.99 -6.56
C GLU A 17 7.14 -17.35 -7.86
N ILE A 18 7.11 -16.02 -7.94
CA ILE A 18 7.56 -15.27 -9.10
C ILE A 18 8.74 -14.35 -8.76
N ASP A 19 9.49 -14.01 -9.80
CA ASP A 19 10.51 -12.96 -9.71
C ASP A 19 9.82 -11.59 -9.72
N ILE A 20 9.51 -11.07 -8.53
CA ILE A 20 8.78 -9.80 -8.36
C ILE A 20 9.49 -8.62 -9.01
N LYS A 21 10.83 -8.65 -9.04
CA LYS A 21 11.64 -7.62 -9.70
C LYS A 21 11.37 -7.66 -11.20
N LYS A 22 11.41 -8.85 -11.82
CA LYS A 22 11.07 -8.99 -13.25
C LYS A 22 9.64 -8.61 -13.56
N LEU A 23 8.69 -8.88 -12.65
CA LEU A 23 7.31 -8.45 -12.83
C LEU A 23 7.22 -6.92 -12.91
N ILE A 24 7.79 -6.22 -11.92
CA ILE A 24 7.80 -4.75 -11.88
C ILE A 24 8.58 -4.18 -13.07
N ASP A 25 9.77 -4.70 -13.38
CA ASP A 25 10.56 -4.32 -14.56
C ASP A 25 9.72 -4.45 -15.85
N GLY A 26 8.91 -5.51 -15.95
CA GLY A 26 8.00 -5.72 -17.08
C GLY A 26 6.92 -4.66 -17.20
N PHE A 27 6.47 -4.05 -16.10
CA PHE A 27 5.54 -2.91 -16.15
C PHE A 27 6.20 -1.68 -16.76
N TYR A 28 7.46 -1.40 -16.43
CA TYR A 28 8.24 -0.32 -17.04
C TYR A 28 8.46 -0.55 -18.54
N GLU A 29 8.88 -1.76 -18.93
CA GLU A 29 9.21 -2.07 -20.33
C GLU A 29 8.01 -2.08 -21.27
N LYS A 30 6.84 -2.46 -20.76
CA LYS A 30 5.61 -2.58 -21.55
C LYS A 30 4.74 -1.33 -21.52
N SER A 31 5.23 -0.24 -20.94
CA SER A 31 4.45 0.98 -20.73
C SER A 31 3.10 0.70 -20.06
N PHE A 32 3.10 -0.13 -19.02
CA PHE A 32 1.87 -0.57 -18.35
C PHE A 32 1.13 0.59 -17.70
N SER A 33 -0.19 0.62 -17.90
CA SER A 33 -1.12 1.52 -17.21
C SER A 33 -2.14 0.71 -16.43
N GLY A 34 -2.26 0.98 -15.14
CA GLY A 34 -3.03 0.15 -14.23
C GLY A 34 -2.48 0.15 -12.82
N TYR A 35 -2.83 -0.87 -12.05
CA TYR A 35 -2.34 -1.02 -10.70
C TYR A 35 -2.05 -2.47 -10.32
N LEU A 36 -1.10 -2.63 -9.40
CA LEU A 36 -0.79 -3.87 -8.71
C LEU A 36 -1.27 -3.73 -7.26
N ILE A 37 -2.15 -4.63 -6.84
CA ILE A 37 -2.54 -4.80 -5.44
C ILE A 37 -1.68 -5.91 -4.83
N VAL A 38 -1.22 -5.69 -3.62
CA VAL A 38 -0.36 -6.58 -2.85
C VAL A 38 -1.02 -6.77 -1.49
N THR A 39 -1.60 -7.95 -1.26
CA THR A 39 -2.26 -8.27 0.01
C THR A 39 -1.42 -9.27 0.79
N LEU A 40 -1.21 -9.00 2.07
CA LEU A 40 -0.40 -9.85 2.96
C LEU A 40 -1.05 -10.03 4.33
N GLU A 41 -0.62 -11.08 5.01
CA GLU A 41 -0.71 -11.16 6.46
C GLU A 41 0.51 -10.45 7.06
N GLY A 42 0.29 -9.24 7.55
CA GLY A 42 1.31 -8.32 8.04
C GLY A 42 1.56 -8.39 9.53
N PHE A 43 1.84 -7.25 10.18
CA PHE A 43 2.25 -7.22 11.58
C PHE A 43 1.13 -7.66 12.53
N ASP A 44 -0.09 -7.22 12.28
CA ASP A 44 -1.24 -7.47 13.15
C ASP A 44 -2.54 -7.66 12.36
N GLY A 45 -2.48 -8.37 11.24
CA GLY A 45 -3.64 -8.67 10.41
C GLY A 45 -3.40 -8.50 8.92
N ILE A 46 -4.48 -8.34 8.16
CA ILE A 46 -4.39 -8.10 6.72
C ILE A 46 -3.93 -6.66 6.47
N GLU A 47 -2.99 -6.53 5.55
CA GLU A 47 -2.50 -5.26 5.05
C GLU A 47 -2.57 -5.28 3.52
N GLU A 48 -2.77 -4.12 2.91
CA GLU A 48 -2.89 -3.99 1.46
C GLU A 48 -2.03 -2.84 0.93
N GLY A 49 -1.16 -3.14 -0.02
CA GLY A 49 -0.35 -2.18 -0.74
C GLY A 49 -0.83 -2.04 -2.18
N VAL A 50 -0.90 -0.81 -2.69
CA VAL A 50 -1.26 -0.56 -4.09
C VAL A 50 -0.19 0.29 -4.77
N LEU A 51 0.30 -0.18 -5.91
CA LEU A 51 1.20 0.55 -6.82
C LEU A 51 0.45 0.89 -8.09
N ILE A 52 0.42 2.17 -8.46
CA ILE A 52 -0.28 2.66 -9.65
C ILE A 52 0.74 3.10 -10.69
N PHE A 53 0.65 2.50 -11.87
CA PHE A 53 1.51 2.78 -13.00
C PHE A 53 0.72 3.55 -14.08
N LYS A 54 1.40 4.51 -14.71
CA LYS A 54 0.94 5.17 -15.94
C LYS A 54 2.06 5.09 -16.97
N GLU A 55 1.77 4.49 -18.12
CA GLU A 55 2.72 4.35 -19.23
C GLU A 55 4.07 3.76 -18.77
N GLY A 56 4.01 2.80 -17.84
CA GLY A 56 5.16 2.12 -17.26
C GLY A 56 5.88 2.91 -16.17
N THR A 57 5.38 4.07 -15.79
CA THR A 57 5.96 4.87 -14.70
C THR A 57 5.12 4.72 -13.43
N LEU A 58 5.77 4.31 -12.33
CA LEU A 58 5.15 4.26 -11.00
C LEU A 58 4.93 5.69 -10.48
N ASN A 59 3.66 6.10 -10.42
CA ASN A 59 3.27 7.50 -10.18
C ASN A 59 2.48 7.72 -8.89
N ALA A 60 1.84 6.67 -8.37
CA ALA A 60 1.11 6.74 -7.12
C ALA A 60 1.21 5.45 -6.34
N ALA A 61 1.11 5.58 -5.02
CA ALA A 61 1.18 4.48 -4.09
C ALA A 61 0.33 4.76 -2.86
N PHE A 62 -0.20 3.71 -2.25
CA PHE A 62 -0.77 3.76 -0.91
C PHE A 62 -0.72 2.39 -0.24
N TYR A 63 -0.83 2.40 1.07
CA TYR A 63 -0.75 1.22 1.93
C TYR A 63 -1.80 1.31 3.03
N GLU A 64 -2.62 0.28 3.20
CA GLU A 64 -3.69 0.21 4.18
C GLU A 64 -3.36 -0.85 5.24
N TYR A 65 -3.48 -0.44 6.50
CA TYR A 65 -3.50 -1.34 7.65
C TYR A 65 -4.98 -1.60 7.99
N ASP A 66 -5.57 -2.62 7.38
CA ASP A 66 -7.03 -2.83 7.38
C ASP A 66 -7.61 -2.90 8.80
N LEU A 67 -6.93 -3.61 9.71
CA LEU A 67 -7.40 -3.76 11.09
C LEU A 67 -7.56 -2.40 11.80
N TYR A 68 -6.73 -1.42 11.45
CA TYR A 68 -6.68 -0.12 12.11
C TYR A 68 -7.38 0.99 11.30
N GLY A 69 -7.82 0.70 10.06
CA GLY A 69 -8.35 1.72 9.14
C GLY A 69 -7.36 2.86 8.84
N ILE A 70 -6.06 2.58 8.93
CA ILE A 70 -5.00 3.56 8.70
C ILE A 70 -4.46 3.39 7.29
N THR A 71 -4.48 4.47 6.51
CA THR A 71 -3.88 4.50 5.18
C THR A 71 -2.67 5.44 5.13
N VAL A 72 -1.56 4.93 4.61
CA VAL A 72 -0.35 5.67 4.26
C VAL A 72 -0.37 5.93 2.76
N PHE A 73 0.02 7.14 2.33
CA PHE A 73 -0.09 7.54 0.93
C PHE A 73 1.26 8.03 0.37
N GLY A 74 1.37 7.99 -0.96
CA GLY A 74 2.45 8.63 -1.72
C GLY A 74 3.82 8.04 -1.38
N ASP A 75 4.83 8.90 -1.29
CA ASP A 75 6.21 8.49 -1.04
C ASP A 75 6.36 7.71 0.27
N SER A 76 5.55 8.04 1.28
CA SER A 76 5.56 7.34 2.57
C SER A 76 5.05 5.89 2.46
N ALA A 77 4.23 5.57 1.46
CA ALA A 77 3.69 4.22 1.27
C ALA A 77 4.70 3.26 0.63
N ILE A 78 5.61 3.77 -0.21
CA ILE A 78 6.62 2.99 -0.93
C ILE A 78 7.39 2.01 -0.03
N PRO A 79 8.02 2.43 1.09
CA PRO A 79 8.76 1.51 1.94
C PRO A 79 7.88 0.40 2.53
N HIS A 80 6.61 0.68 2.83
CA HIS A 80 5.67 -0.33 3.33
C HIS A 80 5.35 -1.36 2.25
N ILE A 81 4.96 -0.91 1.06
CA ILE A 81 4.61 -1.81 -0.05
C ILE A 81 5.80 -2.68 -0.45
N PHE A 82 6.98 -2.07 -0.65
CA PHE A 82 8.17 -2.80 -1.08
C PHE A 82 8.68 -3.78 -0.01
N ASN A 83 8.54 -3.45 1.27
CA ASN A 83 8.78 -4.39 2.35
C ASN A 83 7.81 -5.58 2.28
N SER A 84 6.53 -5.32 1.98
CA SER A 84 5.50 -6.36 1.86
C SER A 84 5.71 -7.31 0.69
N LEU A 85 6.41 -6.89 -0.38
CA LEU A 85 6.77 -7.75 -1.52
C LEU A 85 7.63 -8.97 -1.14
N VAL A 86 8.23 -8.98 0.06
CA VAL A 86 9.02 -10.11 0.57
C VAL A 86 8.40 -10.79 1.78
N ALA A 87 7.12 -10.49 2.09
CA ALA A 87 6.38 -11.12 3.18
C ALA A 87 6.15 -12.63 2.96
N PRO A 88 6.03 -13.45 4.04
CA PRO A 88 5.85 -14.89 3.91
C PRO A 88 4.54 -15.29 3.19
N TYR A 89 3.44 -14.60 3.51
CA TYR A 89 2.12 -14.84 2.94
C TYR A 89 1.73 -13.61 2.12
N LEU A 90 1.82 -13.75 0.80
CA LEU A 90 1.68 -12.64 -0.12
C LEU A 90 0.93 -13.07 -1.37
N ILE A 91 -0.16 -12.39 -1.65
CA ILE A 91 -0.90 -12.52 -2.91
C ILE A 91 -0.95 -11.18 -3.63
N GLY A 92 -1.11 -11.22 -4.94
CA GLY A 92 -1.27 -10.01 -5.72
C GLY A 92 -2.25 -10.12 -6.86
N ASP A 93 -2.87 -8.98 -7.16
CA ASP A 93 -3.79 -8.79 -8.26
C ASP A 93 -3.24 -7.72 -9.19
N ILE A 94 -3.30 -7.97 -10.50
CA ILE A 94 -2.83 -7.04 -11.54
C ILE A 94 -4.02 -6.63 -12.38
N ILE A 95 -4.32 -5.34 -12.39
CA ILE A 95 -5.46 -4.76 -13.09
C ILE A 95 -4.93 -3.73 -14.10
N ALA A 96 -5.22 -3.95 -15.38
CA ALA A 96 -4.97 -2.99 -16.44
C ALA A 96 -6.06 -1.92 -16.47
N LEU A 97 -5.64 -0.69 -16.76
CA LEU A 97 -6.52 0.46 -16.95
C LEU A 97 -6.11 1.24 -18.19
N SER A 98 -7.03 2.03 -18.74
CA SER A 98 -6.67 3.07 -19.69
C SER A 98 -5.94 4.22 -19.01
N ASP A 99 -5.13 4.97 -19.75
CA ASP A 99 -4.40 6.14 -19.21
C ASP A 99 -5.35 7.17 -18.60
N GLN A 100 -6.53 7.34 -19.19
CA GLN A 100 -7.59 8.21 -18.70
C GLN A 100 -8.12 7.77 -17.32
N GLN A 101 -8.28 6.45 -17.10
CA GLN A 101 -8.67 5.92 -15.80
C GLN A 101 -7.58 6.13 -14.76
N VAL A 102 -6.30 5.97 -15.13
CA VAL A 102 -5.18 6.27 -14.23
C VAL A 102 -5.13 7.75 -13.87
N ASP A 103 -5.37 8.64 -14.84
CA ASP A 103 -5.45 10.08 -14.61
C ASP A 103 -6.60 10.47 -13.67
N LEU A 104 -7.75 9.81 -13.79
CA LEU A 104 -8.86 10.00 -12.86
C LEU A 104 -8.48 9.56 -11.44
N ILE A 105 -7.81 8.42 -11.26
CA ILE A 105 -7.33 7.99 -9.94
C ILE A 105 -6.42 9.06 -9.35
N ALA A 106 -5.45 9.54 -10.14
CA ALA A 106 -4.52 10.56 -9.72
C ALA A 106 -5.22 11.87 -9.36
N ALA A 107 -6.29 12.25 -10.07
CA ALA A 107 -7.08 13.45 -9.80
C ALA A 107 -7.91 13.34 -8.51
N PHE A 108 -8.53 12.18 -8.25
CA PHE A 108 -9.34 11.98 -7.05
C PHE A 108 -8.53 11.66 -5.79
N ASN A 109 -7.30 11.15 -5.96
CA ASN A 109 -6.45 10.71 -4.85
C ASN A 109 -5.10 11.44 -4.86
N GLU A 110 -5.11 12.77 -4.85
CA GLU A 110 -3.88 13.57 -4.95
C GLU A 110 -2.81 13.20 -3.91
N LYS A 111 -3.23 12.81 -2.70
CA LYS A 111 -2.32 12.36 -1.63
C LYS A 111 -1.52 11.11 -1.98
N SER A 112 -2.04 10.26 -2.87
CA SER A 112 -1.39 9.02 -3.31
C SER A 112 -0.27 9.26 -4.32
N ARG A 113 -0.20 10.45 -4.93
CA ARG A 113 0.84 10.77 -5.92
C ARG A 113 2.21 10.81 -5.27
N LEU A 114 3.19 10.30 -6.00
CA LEU A 114 4.59 10.42 -5.61
C LEU A 114 5.11 11.81 -5.98
N ALA A 115 5.89 12.41 -5.09
CA ALA A 115 6.56 13.68 -5.39
C ALA A 115 7.55 13.52 -6.54
N LYS A 116 8.18 12.34 -6.65
CA LYS A 116 9.01 11.94 -7.79
C LYS A 116 8.67 10.50 -8.19
N PRO A 117 8.45 10.24 -9.48
CA PRO A 117 8.23 8.87 -9.93
C PRO A 117 9.43 7.98 -9.61
N VAL A 118 9.16 6.78 -9.12
CA VAL A 118 10.20 5.76 -8.88
C VAL A 118 10.75 5.33 -10.22
N GLN A 119 12.06 5.47 -10.41
CA GLN A 119 12.71 5.05 -11.64
C GLN A 119 12.93 3.55 -11.63
N ARG A 120 12.91 2.93 -12.82
CA ARG A 120 13.16 1.51 -13.00
C ARG A 120 14.42 1.02 -12.25
N ASN A 121 15.49 1.80 -12.32
CA ASN A 121 16.77 1.45 -11.69
C ASN A 121 16.74 1.45 -10.16
N ASP A 122 15.76 2.10 -9.54
CA ASP A 122 15.63 2.22 -8.09
C ASP A 122 14.84 1.04 -7.48
N VAL A 123 14.00 0.36 -8.26
CA VAL A 123 13.16 -0.76 -7.82
C VAL A 123 13.95 -1.81 -7.04
N ALA A 124 15.12 -2.21 -7.57
CA ALA A 124 15.96 -3.23 -6.95
C ALA A 124 16.52 -2.81 -5.58
N ARG A 125 16.66 -1.50 -5.33
CA ARG A 125 17.15 -0.96 -4.06
C ARG A 125 16.05 -0.82 -3.01
N LEU A 126 14.80 -0.71 -3.47
CA LEU A 126 13.64 -0.56 -2.61
C LEU A 126 13.18 -1.90 -2.02
N ILE A 127 13.39 -3.02 -2.74
CA ILE A 127 13.04 -4.37 -2.25
C ILE A 127 14.06 -4.79 -1.18
N PRO A 128 13.66 -4.94 0.10
CA PRO A 128 14.56 -5.41 1.15
C PRO A 128 14.82 -6.91 1.02
N LYS A 129 15.86 -7.40 1.72
CA LYS A 129 16.22 -8.83 1.72
C LYS A 129 15.21 -9.70 2.50
N SER A 130 14.54 -9.12 3.47
CA SER A 130 13.60 -9.81 4.36
C SER A 130 12.51 -8.85 4.80
N TYR A 131 11.31 -9.38 5.00
CA TYR A 131 10.19 -8.65 5.56
C TYR A 131 10.50 -8.18 6.98
N SER A 132 10.17 -6.93 7.31
CA SER A 132 10.28 -6.37 8.65
C SER A 132 8.95 -5.80 9.12
N THR A 133 8.56 -6.14 10.35
CA THR A 133 7.40 -5.57 11.05
C THR A 133 7.69 -4.20 11.68
N ASP A 134 8.94 -3.75 11.71
CA ASP A 134 9.31 -2.54 12.44
C ASP A 134 8.77 -1.27 11.77
N LEU A 135 8.64 -1.30 10.45
CA LEU A 135 7.95 -0.26 9.68
C LEU A 135 6.48 -0.12 10.16
N ALA A 136 5.75 -1.23 10.26
CA ALA A 136 4.39 -1.23 10.79
C ALA A 136 4.33 -0.73 12.24
N LYS A 137 5.20 -1.24 13.13
CA LYS A 137 5.23 -0.82 14.54
C LYS A 137 5.54 0.66 14.72
N SER A 138 6.47 1.21 13.94
CA SER A 138 6.83 2.63 14.01
C SER A 138 5.70 3.52 13.51
N MET A 139 5.02 3.09 12.43
CA MET A 139 3.90 3.80 11.84
C MET A 139 2.68 3.76 12.76
N LEU A 140 2.24 2.56 13.14
CA LEU A 140 1.09 2.34 14.04
C LEU A 140 1.35 2.89 15.43
N GLY A 141 2.58 2.81 15.95
CA GLY A 141 2.93 3.34 17.28
C GLY A 141 2.75 4.85 17.41
N GLN A 142 2.78 5.61 16.32
CA GLN A 142 2.44 7.05 16.33
C GLN A 142 0.92 7.29 16.44
N TYR A 143 0.11 6.34 15.96
CA TYR A 143 -1.34 6.43 15.88
C TYR A 143 -2.00 5.80 17.12
N LEU A 144 -1.51 4.65 17.58
CA LEU A 144 -1.94 3.99 18.81
C LEU A 144 -1.56 4.76 20.08
N LYS A 145 -0.53 5.61 20.03
CA LYS A 145 -0.27 6.58 21.13
C LYS A 145 -1.24 7.76 21.11
N LYS A 146 -1.88 8.03 19.97
CA LYS A 146 -2.90 9.07 19.79
C LYS A 146 -4.30 8.56 20.09
N GLU A 147 -4.60 7.30 19.81
CA GLU A 147 -5.85 6.67 20.18
C GLU A 147 -5.78 6.16 21.63
N ASP A 148 -6.53 6.89 22.46
CA ASP A 148 -7.03 6.51 23.76
C ASP A 148 -6.04 6.49 24.93
N SER A 149 -5.73 7.70 25.43
CA SER A 149 -5.73 7.81 26.89
C SER A 149 -7.11 7.31 27.37
N LYS A 150 -7.17 6.38 28.34
CA LYS A 150 -8.43 5.86 28.93
C LYS A 150 -9.47 6.98 29.15
N LYS A 151 -8.99 8.18 29.48
CA LYS A 151 -9.75 9.41 29.68
C LYS A 151 -10.61 9.84 28.48
N GLU A 152 -10.18 9.62 27.25
CA GLU A 152 -10.95 9.97 26.04
C GLU A 152 -12.05 8.95 25.72
N ILE A 153 -11.81 7.65 25.96
CA ILE A 153 -12.84 6.62 25.91
C ILE A 153 -13.94 6.93 26.93
N PHE A 154 -13.58 7.18 28.21
CA PHE A 154 -14.57 7.51 29.25
C PHE A 154 -15.38 8.77 28.91
N LYS A 155 -14.78 9.75 28.22
CA LYS A 155 -15.46 10.97 27.78
C LYS A 155 -16.40 10.74 26.60
N LYS A 156 -16.02 9.91 25.61
CA LYS A 156 -16.87 9.53 24.46
C LYS A 156 -18.10 8.72 24.88
N PHE A 157 -17.99 7.90 25.92
CA PHE A 157 -19.09 7.11 26.45
C PHE A 157 -19.88 7.79 27.58
N GLY A 158 -19.57 9.04 27.94
CA GLY A 158 -20.28 9.76 29.01
C GLY A 158 -20.09 9.18 30.41
N LEU A 159 -19.06 8.35 30.61
CA LEU A 159 -18.77 7.61 31.83
C LEU A 159 -17.85 8.38 32.80
N THR A 160 -17.73 9.70 32.62
CA THR A 160 -16.84 10.56 33.41
C THR A 160 -17.20 10.68 34.89
N SER A 161 -18.34 10.13 35.34
CA SER A 161 -18.83 10.22 36.72
C SER A 161 -18.71 8.92 37.53
N LEU A 162 -18.14 7.84 37.00
CA LEU A 162 -18.01 6.55 37.71
C LEU A 162 -16.64 6.36 38.42
N GLY A 163 -15.88 7.43 38.57
CA GLY A 163 -14.52 7.42 39.13
C GLY A 163 -14.24 8.48 40.19
N GLU A 164 -15.26 8.85 40.97
CA GLU A 164 -15.08 9.44 42.30
C GLU A 164 -15.45 8.43 43.38
#